data_AF-Q64663-F1
#
_entry.id   AF-Q64663-F1
#
_cell.length_a   1.000
_cell.length_b   1.000
_cell.length_c   1.000
_cell.angle_alpha   90.00
_cell.angle_beta   90.00
_cell.angle_gamma   90.00
#
_symmetry.space_group_name_H-M   'P 1'
#
loop_
_entity.id
_entity.type
_entity.pdbx_description
1 polymer ?
#
loop_
_entity_poly.entity_id
_entity_poly.type
_entity_poly.pdbx_seq_one_letter_code
_entity_poly.pdbx_strand_id
1 'polypeptide(L)'
;MPACCSWNDVFQYETNKVTRIQSVNYGTIKWILHMTVFSYVSFALMSDKLYQRKEPLISSVHTKVKGVAEVTENVTEGGVTKLVHGIFDTADYTLPLQGNSFFVMTNYLKSEGQEQKLCPEYPSRGKQCHSDQGCIKGWMDPQSKGIQTGRCIPYDQKRKTCEIFAWCPAEEGKEAPRPALLRSAENFTVLIKNNIDFPGHNYTTRNILPGMNISCTFHKTWNPQCPIFRLGDIFQEIGENFTEVAVQGGIMGIEIYWDCNLDSWSHRCQPKYSFRRLDDKYTNESLFPGYNFRYAKYYKENGMEKRTLIKAFGVRFDILVFGTGGKFDIIQLVVYIGSTLSYFGLATVCIDLIINTYASTCCRSRVYPSCKCCEPCAVNEYYYRKKCEPIVEPKPTLKYVSFVDEPHIWMVDQQLLGKSLQDVKGQEVPRPQTDFLELSRLSLSLHHSPPIPGQPEEMQLLQIEAVPRSRDSPDWCQCGNCLPSQLPENRRALEELCCRRKPGQCITTSELFSKIVLSREALQLLLLYQEPLLALEGEAINSKLRHCAYRSYATWRFVSQDMADFAILPSCCRWKIRKEFPKTQGQYSGFKYPY
;
A
#
# COMPACT_ATOMS: atom_id res chain seq x y z
N MET A 1 16.78 -12.30 37.82
CA MET A 1 15.48 -13.00 37.83
C MET A 1 14.64 -12.42 36.71
N PRO A 2 14.54 -13.12 35.56
CA PRO A 2 13.71 -12.67 34.45
C PRO A 2 12.23 -12.94 34.76
N ALA A 3 11.42 -11.89 34.57
CA ALA A 3 10.02 -11.91 34.13
C ALA A 3 9.07 -12.98 34.71
N CYS A 4 8.47 -12.68 35.87
CA CYS A 4 7.06 -13.00 36.06
C CYS A 4 6.25 -11.89 35.37
N CYS A 5 6.00 -12.02 34.06
CA CYS A 5 4.91 -11.28 33.44
C CYS A 5 3.63 -11.77 34.12
N SER A 6 3.05 -10.94 34.98
CA SER A 6 1.75 -11.18 35.58
C SER A 6 0.75 -11.38 34.44
N TRP A 7 -0.15 -12.37 34.54
CA TRP A 7 -1.21 -12.55 33.53
C TRP A 7 -2.05 -11.27 33.35
N ASN A 8 -2.03 -10.38 34.35
CA ASN A 8 -2.66 -9.06 34.26
C ASN A 8 -1.99 -8.14 33.24
N ASP A 9 -0.69 -8.29 32.94
CA ASP A 9 -0.03 -7.50 31.89
C ASP A 9 -0.38 -8.02 30.49
N VAL A 10 -0.65 -9.33 30.35
CA VAL A 10 -1.07 -9.94 29.07
C VAL A 10 -2.51 -9.53 28.69
N PHE A 11 -3.38 -9.29 29.68
CA PHE A 11 -4.76 -8.84 29.47
C PHE A 11 -4.94 -7.32 29.53
N GLN A 12 -3.86 -6.53 29.50
CA GLN A 12 -3.97 -5.08 29.36
C GLN A 12 -4.31 -4.71 27.92
N TYR A 13 -5.42 -3.96 27.74
CA TYR A 13 -5.78 -3.36 26.46
C TYR A 13 -5.24 -1.94 26.40
N GLU A 14 -4.13 -1.77 25.69
CA GLU A 14 -3.55 -0.45 25.44
C GLU A 14 -4.40 0.34 24.44
N THR A 15 -4.73 1.58 24.80
CA THR A 15 -5.41 2.52 23.90
C THR A 15 -4.77 3.89 23.99
N ASN A 16 -4.67 4.57 22.86
CA ASN A 16 -4.07 5.89 22.80
C ASN A 16 -5.01 6.93 23.43
N LYS A 17 -4.47 7.74 24.35
CA LYS A 17 -5.18 8.93 24.84
C LYS A 17 -5.37 9.91 23.69
N VAL A 18 -6.62 10.17 23.32
CA VAL A 18 -6.97 11.05 22.18
C VAL A 18 -7.31 12.46 22.64
N THR A 19 -6.84 13.47 21.90
CA THR A 19 -7.24 14.86 22.09
C THR A 19 -8.44 15.20 21.21
N ARG A 20 -9.54 15.66 21.82
CA ARG A 20 -10.75 16.07 21.10
C ARG A 20 -10.78 17.58 20.92
N ILE A 21 -10.52 18.05 19.71
CA ILE A 21 -10.61 19.47 19.35
C ILE A 21 -12.06 19.82 19.01
N GLN A 22 -12.65 20.77 19.73
CA GLN A 22 -13.97 21.32 19.41
C GLN A 22 -13.81 22.58 18.54
N SER A 23 -13.44 22.39 17.27
CA SER A 23 -13.34 23.48 16.29
C SER A 23 -14.19 23.18 15.08
N VAL A 24 -15.09 24.11 14.72
CA VAL A 24 -15.96 23.99 13.55
C VAL A 24 -15.12 23.91 12.28
N ASN A 25 -14.08 24.74 12.13
CA ASN A 25 -13.27 24.80 10.92
C ASN A 25 -12.52 23.48 10.64
N TYR A 26 -11.80 22.95 11.64
CA TYR A 26 -11.08 21.68 11.49
C TYR A 26 -12.05 20.49 11.39
N GLY A 27 -13.19 20.56 12.08
CA GLY A 27 -14.28 19.60 11.93
C GLY A 27 -14.80 19.53 10.49
N THR A 28 -15.07 20.69 9.87
CA THR A 28 -15.50 20.79 8.47
C THR A 28 -14.44 20.24 7.51
N ILE A 29 -13.17 20.60 7.68
CA ILE A 29 -12.07 20.07 6.85
C ILE A 29 -11.99 18.54 6.98
N LYS A 30 -12.07 17.99 8.20
CA LYS A 30 -12.08 16.54 8.43
C LYS A 30 -13.22 15.87 7.67
N TRP A 31 -14.43 16.39 7.77
CA TRP A 31 -15.60 15.83 7.10
C TRP A 31 -15.49 15.95 5.57
N ILE A 32 -14.96 17.05 5.04
CA ILE A 32 -14.69 17.18 3.60
C ILE A 32 -13.69 16.12 3.12
N LEU A 33 -12.61 15.89 3.86
CA LEU A 33 -11.62 14.85 3.53
C LEU A 33 -12.25 13.45 3.60
N HIS A 34 -13.02 13.16 4.66
CA HIS A 34 -13.72 11.88 4.80
C HIS A 34 -14.76 11.65 3.70
N MET A 35 -15.54 12.66 3.33
CA MET A 35 -16.52 12.56 2.24
C MET A 35 -15.84 12.36 0.88
N THR A 36 -14.72 13.04 0.63
CA THR A 36 -13.91 12.83 -0.59
C THR A 36 -13.42 11.39 -0.67
N VAL A 37 -12.83 10.86 0.41
CA VAL A 37 -12.36 9.47 0.48
C VAL A 37 -13.53 8.49 0.31
N PHE A 38 -14.64 8.71 1.02
CA PHE A 38 -15.82 7.84 0.95
C PHE A 38 -16.43 7.81 -0.46
N SER A 39 -16.56 8.97 -1.11
CA SER A 39 -17.07 9.08 -2.47
C SER A 39 -16.16 8.35 -3.47
N TYR A 40 -14.85 8.51 -3.35
CA TYR A 40 -13.87 7.83 -4.20
C TYR A 40 -13.91 6.31 -4.01
N VAL A 41 -13.89 5.84 -2.75
CA VAL A 41 -13.97 4.42 -2.41
C VAL A 41 -15.28 3.80 -2.92
N SER A 42 -16.41 4.49 -2.74
CA SER A 42 -17.71 4.02 -3.24
C SER A 42 -17.76 3.96 -4.77
N PHE A 43 -17.19 4.97 -5.45
CA PHE A 43 -17.08 4.99 -6.91
C PHE A 43 -16.23 3.84 -7.43
N ALA A 44 -15.04 3.62 -6.85
CA ALA A 44 -14.16 2.52 -7.23
C ALA A 44 -14.80 1.14 -6.96
N LEU A 45 -15.49 0.98 -5.82
CA LEU A 45 -16.23 -0.24 -5.50
C LEU A 45 -17.29 -0.58 -6.57
N MET A 46 -18.02 0.41 -7.05
CA MET A 46 -19.12 0.23 -8.02
C MET A 46 -18.63 0.14 -9.47
N SER A 47 -17.75 1.05 -9.90
CA SER A 47 -17.24 1.12 -11.27
C SER A 47 -16.37 -0.09 -11.60
N ASP A 48 -15.41 -0.40 -10.73
CA ASP A 48 -14.44 -1.48 -10.99
C ASP A 48 -14.91 -2.83 -10.44
N LYS A 49 -16.09 -2.85 -9.80
CA LYS A 49 -16.74 -4.02 -9.18
C LYS A 49 -15.80 -4.76 -8.23
N LEU A 50 -15.12 -4.02 -7.36
CA LEU A 50 -14.09 -4.57 -6.45
C LEU A 50 -14.66 -5.50 -5.38
N TYR A 51 -15.99 -5.60 -5.24
CA TYR A 51 -16.68 -6.60 -4.43
C TYR A 51 -16.78 -7.98 -5.10
N GLN A 52 -16.38 -8.11 -6.35
CA GLN A 52 -16.41 -9.36 -7.10
C GLN A 52 -15.05 -10.06 -7.07
N ARG A 53 -15.06 -11.38 -6.89
CA ARG A 53 -13.92 -12.22 -7.26
C ARG A 53 -13.94 -12.36 -8.78
N LYS A 54 -12.83 -11.99 -9.43
CA LYS A 54 -12.65 -12.05 -10.88
C LYS A 54 -11.84 -13.29 -11.26
N GLU A 55 -12.23 -13.94 -12.36
CA GLU A 55 -11.59 -15.14 -12.91
C GLU A 55 -11.42 -14.99 -14.44
N PRO A 56 -10.25 -15.34 -15.01
CA PRO A 56 -10.09 -15.41 -16.46
C PRO A 56 -10.87 -16.60 -17.04
N LEU A 57 -11.39 -16.46 -18.26
CA LEU A 57 -12.15 -17.54 -18.89
C LEU A 57 -11.28 -18.70 -19.39
N ILE A 58 -11.88 -19.88 -19.46
CA ILE A 58 -11.42 -21.01 -20.28
C ILE A 58 -12.36 -21.12 -21.48
N SER A 59 -11.81 -21.34 -22.68
CA SER A 59 -12.58 -21.32 -23.93
C SER A 59 -12.41 -22.61 -24.73
N SER A 60 -13.48 -23.01 -25.43
CA SER A 60 -13.46 -24.02 -26.49
C SER A 60 -14.12 -23.44 -27.73
N VAL A 61 -13.50 -23.65 -28.89
CA VAL A 61 -13.95 -23.11 -30.18
C VAL A 61 -14.07 -24.24 -31.19
N HIS A 62 -15.18 -24.25 -31.93
CA HIS A 62 -15.39 -25.12 -33.07
C HIS A 62 -16.01 -24.33 -34.22
N THR A 63 -15.45 -24.45 -35.41
CA THR A 63 -15.93 -23.74 -36.61
C THR A 63 -16.53 -24.69 -37.63
N LYS A 64 -17.48 -24.20 -38.42
CA LYS A 64 -17.97 -24.90 -39.61
C LYS A 64 -18.22 -23.88 -40.72
N VAL A 65 -17.41 -23.95 -41.77
CA VAL A 65 -17.59 -23.13 -42.97
C VAL A 65 -18.63 -23.80 -43.87
N LYS A 66 -19.43 -22.99 -44.56
CA LYS A 66 -20.42 -23.43 -45.55
C LYS A 66 -20.39 -22.50 -46.76
N GLY A 67 -20.46 -23.11 -47.93
CA GLY A 67 -20.39 -22.42 -49.21
C GLY A 67 -20.09 -23.41 -50.32
N VAL A 68 -20.39 -23.03 -51.55
CA VAL A 68 -20.02 -23.76 -52.76
C VAL A 68 -19.51 -22.73 -53.77
N ALA A 69 -18.40 -23.05 -54.42
CA ALA A 69 -17.86 -22.23 -55.49
C ALA A 69 -17.83 -23.02 -56.80
N GLU A 70 -18.29 -22.38 -57.87
CA GLU A 70 -18.00 -22.82 -59.22
C GLU A 70 -16.75 -22.09 -59.72
N VAL A 71 -15.78 -22.85 -60.22
CA VAL A 71 -14.56 -22.35 -60.86
C VAL A 71 -14.57 -22.77 -62.31
N THR A 72 -14.32 -21.82 -63.19
CA THR A 72 -14.20 -22.06 -64.64
C THR A 72 -12.77 -21.73 -65.06
N GLU A 73 -11.99 -22.75 -65.39
CA GLU A 73 -10.58 -22.60 -65.81
C GLU A 73 -10.42 -22.86 -67.30
N ASN A 74 -9.59 -22.06 -67.98
CA ASN A 74 -9.15 -22.34 -69.35
C ASN A 74 -7.87 -23.19 -69.29
N VAL A 75 -8.01 -24.50 -69.50
CA VAL A 75 -6.88 -25.44 -69.51
C VAL A 75 -6.47 -25.71 -70.95
N THR A 76 -5.26 -25.31 -71.34
CA THR A 76 -4.64 -25.72 -72.61
C THR A 76 -4.08 -27.13 -72.48
N GLU A 77 -4.74 -28.11 -73.10
CA GLU A 77 -4.27 -29.49 -73.19
C GLU A 77 -4.04 -29.82 -74.67
N GLY A 78 -2.80 -30.13 -75.07
CA GLY A 78 -2.46 -30.45 -76.45
C GLY A 78 -2.64 -29.30 -77.46
N GLY A 79 -2.54 -28.04 -77.02
CA GLY A 79 -2.76 -26.86 -77.86
C GLY A 79 -4.23 -26.44 -78.00
N VAL A 80 -5.16 -27.18 -77.38
CA VAL A 80 -6.59 -26.83 -77.33
C VAL A 80 -6.93 -26.28 -75.95
N THR A 81 -7.41 -25.04 -75.88
CA THR A 81 -8.02 -24.46 -74.67
C THR A 81 -9.37 -25.13 -74.41
N LYS A 82 -9.46 -25.98 -73.40
CA LYS A 82 -10.72 -26.52 -72.87
C LYS A 82 -11.15 -25.71 -71.65
N LEU A 83 -12.44 -25.42 -71.59
CA LEU A 83 -13.07 -24.84 -70.41
C LEU A 83 -13.37 -25.98 -69.42
N VAL A 84 -12.70 -26.00 -68.27
CA VAL A 84 -12.94 -27.00 -67.23
C VAL A 84 -13.77 -26.35 -66.12
N HIS A 85 -14.96 -26.91 -65.88
CA HIS A 85 -15.80 -26.53 -64.75
C HIS A 85 -15.44 -27.41 -63.54
N GLY A 86 -15.11 -26.77 -62.43
CA GLY A 86 -14.90 -27.40 -61.13
C GLY A 86 -15.89 -26.87 -60.11
N ILE A 87 -16.52 -27.77 -59.34
CA ILE A 87 -17.32 -27.39 -58.18
C ILE A 87 -16.47 -27.68 -56.94
N PHE A 88 -16.34 -26.67 -56.08
CA PHE A 88 -15.59 -26.76 -54.83
C PHE A 88 -16.56 -26.61 -53.66
N ASP A 89 -16.61 -27.63 -52.82
CA ASP A 89 -17.37 -27.61 -51.58
C ASP A 89 -16.44 -27.46 -50.36
N THR A 90 -17.03 -27.51 -49.16
CA THR A 90 -16.28 -27.35 -47.90
C THR A 90 -15.13 -28.34 -47.76
N ALA A 91 -15.23 -29.55 -48.28
CA ALA A 91 -14.15 -30.55 -48.21
C ALA A 91 -12.97 -30.22 -49.13
N ASP A 92 -13.16 -29.39 -50.16
CA ASP A 92 -12.10 -29.00 -51.09
C ASP A 92 -11.34 -27.75 -50.64
N TYR A 93 -12.05 -26.72 -50.18
CA TYR A 93 -11.44 -25.43 -49.86
C TYR A 93 -11.09 -25.24 -48.39
N THR A 94 -11.60 -26.08 -47.48
CA THR A 94 -11.18 -26.07 -46.07
C THR A 94 -10.16 -27.17 -45.81
N LEU A 95 -9.07 -26.82 -45.13
CA LEU A 95 -8.04 -27.75 -44.73
C LEU A 95 -8.03 -27.83 -43.19
N PRO A 96 -8.00 -29.04 -42.61
CA PRO A 96 -8.07 -29.21 -41.16
C PRO A 96 -6.82 -28.61 -40.52
N LEU A 97 -7.00 -27.47 -39.85
CA LEU A 97 -5.99 -26.89 -38.97
C LEU A 97 -6.24 -27.37 -37.54
N GLN A 98 -5.18 -27.77 -36.85
CA GLN A 98 -5.24 -28.03 -35.42
C GLN A 98 -5.22 -26.70 -34.66
N GLY A 99 -6.19 -26.50 -33.76
CA GLY A 99 -6.26 -25.34 -32.87
C GLY A 99 -7.49 -24.46 -33.10
N ASN A 100 -7.43 -23.23 -32.60
CA ASN A 100 -8.52 -22.24 -32.68
C ASN A 100 -8.50 -21.46 -34.01
N SER A 101 -8.22 -22.13 -35.13
CA SER A 101 -8.16 -21.48 -36.43
C SER A 101 -8.76 -22.34 -37.54
N PHE A 102 -9.17 -21.69 -38.62
CA PHE A 102 -9.63 -22.36 -39.82
C PHE A 102 -9.08 -21.67 -41.06
N PHE A 103 -8.91 -22.41 -42.14
CA PHE A 103 -8.40 -21.89 -43.40
C PHE A 103 -9.45 -22.02 -44.50
N VAL A 104 -9.58 -20.98 -45.31
CA VAL A 104 -10.42 -20.97 -46.50
C VAL A 104 -9.55 -20.65 -47.70
N MET A 105 -9.44 -21.61 -48.62
CA MET A 105 -8.75 -21.43 -49.88
C MET A 105 -9.51 -20.45 -50.77
N THR A 106 -8.82 -19.44 -51.28
CA THR A 106 -9.38 -18.40 -52.16
C THR A 106 -8.75 -18.43 -53.56
N ASN A 107 -7.55 -18.98 -53.68
CA ASN A 107 -6.85 -19.15 -54.94
C ASN A 107 -5.98 -20.41 -54.89
N TYR A 108 -5.63 -20.97 -56.04
CA TYR A 108 -4.71 -22.10 -56.08
C TYR A 108 -3.94 -22.17 -57.39
N LEU A 109 -2.82 -22.88 -57.35
CA LEU A 109 -2.11 -23.35 -58.53
C LEU A 109 -1.96 -24.86 -58.43
N LYS A 110 -2.31 -25.57 -59.51
CA LYS A 110 -2.32 -27.03 -59.57
C LYS A 110 -1.25 -27.51 -60.56
N SER A 111 -0.45 -28.50 -60.15
CA SER A 111 0.47 -29.24 -61.02
C SER A 111 0.10 -30.71 -60.96
N GLU A 112 -0.63 -31.16 -61.98
CA GLU A 112 -1.14 -32.52 -62.10
C GLU A 112 -0.10 -33.47 -62.68
N GLY A 113 -0.27 -34.77 -62.42
CA GLY A 113 0.53 -35.81 -63.08
C GLY A 113 2.01 -35.80 -62.70
N GLN A 114 2.37 -35.23 -61.54
CA GLN A 114 3.76 -35.28 -61.10
C GLN A 114 4.15 -36.71 -60.75
N GLU A 115 5.27 -37.16 -61.31
CA GLU A 115 5.87 -38.47 -61.02
C GLU A 115 7.37 -38.29 -60.73
N GLN A 116 7.97 -39.22 -59.98
CA GLN A 116 9.40 -39.16 -59.67
C GLN A 116 10.23 -39.56 -60.89
N LYS A 117 10.84 -38.58 -61.57
CA LYS A 117 11.68 -38.81 -62.75
C LYS A 117 12.70 -37.69 -62.95
N LEU A 118 13.44 -37.75 -64.06
CA LEU A 118 14.33 -36.68 -64.49
C LEU A 118 13.56 -35.63 -65.30
N CYS A 119 13.74 -34.36 -64.98
CA CYS A 119 13.19 -33.24 -65.74
C CYS A 119 14.07 -31.98 -65.64
N PRO A 120 13.90 -31.00 -66.55
CA PRO A 120 14.54 -29.70 -66.39
C PRO A 120 13.95 -28.96 -65.17
N GLU A 121 14.81 -28.30 -64.40
CA GLU A 121 14.39 -27.39 -63.32
C GLU A 121 13.66 -26.16 -63.89
N TYR A 122 12.79 -25.54 -63.09
CA TYR A 122 12.09 -24.32 -63.50
C TYR A 122 13.09 -23.14 -63.66
N PRO A 123 13.02 -22.35 -64.76
CA PRO A 123 13.99 -21.29 -65.08
C PRO A 123 13.82 -20.02 -64.23
N SER A 124 13.96 -20.15 -62.90
CA SER A 124 14.08 -19.02 -61.97
C SER A 124 15.42 -18.29 -62.11
N ARG A 125 15.52 -17.06 -61.60
CA ARG A 125 16.79 -16.32 -61.52
C ARG A 125 17.84 -17.20 -60.81
N GLY A 126 18.98 -17.41 -61.46
CA GLY A 126 20.09 -18.24 -60.95
C GLY A 126 20.01 -19.75 -61.24
N LYS A 127 18.96 -20.26 -61.91
CA LYS A 127 18.79 -21.70 -62.23
C LYS A 127 19.06 -22.05 -63.70
N GLN A 128 19.29 -21.04 -64.53
CA GLN A 128 19.62 -21.23 -65.94
C GLN A 128 21.08 -21.66 -66.07
N CYS A 129 21.34 -22.57 -67.00
CA CYS A 129 22.67 -23.06 -67.32
C CYS A 129 22.95 -22.83 -68.80
N HIS A 130 24.22 -22.64 -69.16
CA HIS A 130 24.64 -22.56 -70.56
C HIS A 130 25.31 -23.86 -71.03
N SER A 131 25.99 -24.55 -70.11
CA SER A 131 26.68 -25.82 -70.32
C SER A 131 26.55 -26.70 -69.08
N ASP A 132 26.88 -27.99 -69.22
CA ASP A 132 26.88 -28.97 -68.12
C ASP A 132 27.80 -28.56 -66.97
N GLN A 133 28.83 -27.74 -67.22
CA GLN A 133 29.70 -27.18 -66.18
C GLN A 133 28.95 -26.31 -65.15
N GLY A 134 27.82 -25.73 -65.54
CA GLY A 134 26.96 -24.96 -64.64
C GLY A 134 26.09 -25.82 -63.72
N CYS A 135 26.06 -27.14 -63.93
CA CYS A 135 25.23 -28.08 -63.19
C CYS A 135 26.12 -29.04 -62.41
N ILE A 136 26.04 -29.01 -61.08
CA ILE A 136 26.89 -29.83 -60.22
C ILE A 136 26.11 -31.10 -59.84
N LYS A 137 26.61 -32.28 -60.21
CA LYS A 137 25.95 -33.54 -59.86
C LYS A 137 25.81 -33.69 -58.34
N GLY A 138 24.61 -33.99 -57.87
CA GLY A 138 24.27 -34.12 -56.45
C GLY A 138 24.02 -32.79 -55.73
N TRP A 139 24.18 -31.65 -56.41
CA TRP A 139 23.94 -30.35 -55.81
C TRP A 139 22.45 -30.06 -55.65
N MET A 140 22.13 -29.43 -54.52
CA MET A 140 20.80 -28.94 -54.16
C MET A 140 20.96 -27.69 -53.29
N ASP A 141 20.06 -26.73 -53.46
CA ASP A 141 19.91 -25.59 -52.56
C ASP A 141 18.48 -25.55 -52.01
N PRO A 142 18.19 -24.77 -50.95
CA PRO A 142 16.87 -24.71 -50.33
C PRO A 142 15.72 -24.30 -51.28
N GLN A 143 16.02 -23.69 -52.44
CA GLN A 143 15.03 -23.28 -53.44
C GLN A 143 14.95 -24.25 -54.64
N SER A 144 15.89 -25.19 -54.77
CA SER A 144 15.87 -26.24 -55.80
C SER A 144 14.72 -27.22 -55.57
N LYS A 145 14.06 -27.66 -56.65
CA LYS A 145 12.91 -28.58 -56.59
C LYS A 145 13.34 -30.06 -56.55
N GLY A 146 14.62 -30.33 -56.81
CA GLY A 146 15.20 -31.67 -56.74
C GLY A 146 16.73 -31.67 -56.77
N ILE A 147 17.29 -32.86 -56.98
CA ILE A 147 18.74 -33.12 -56.95
C ILE A 147 19.31 -33.05 -58.37
N GLN A 148 20.32 -32.21 -58.61
CA GLN A 148 20.90 -32.06 -59.95
C GLN A 148 21.64 -33.33 -60.43
N THR A 149 21.47 -33.70 -61.70
CA THR A 149 22.21 -34.80 -62.34
C THR A 149 23.58 -34.39 -62.87
N GLY A 150 23.79 -33.08 -63.07
CA GLY A 150 24.99 -32.51 -63.68
C GLY A 150 24.86 -32.19 -65.17
N ARG A 151 23.68 -32.38 -65.78
CA ARG A 151 23.43 -32.08 -67.20
C ARG A 151 22.62 -30.81 -67.38
N CYS A 152 22.96 -30.01 -68.38
CA CYS A 152 22.25 -28.79 -68.77
C CYS A 152 21.34 -29.07 -69.97
N ILE A 153 20.04 -29.17 -69.74
CA ILE A 153 19.05 -29.57 -70.74
C ILE A 153 18.11 -28.42 -71.10
N PRO A 154 17.54 -28.38 -72.32
CA PRO A 154 16.55 -27.36 -72.68
C PRO A 154 15.26 -27.51 -71.87
N TYR A 155 14.81 -26.41 -71.25
CA TYR A 155 13.48 -26.29 -70.65
C TYR A 155 12.46 -25.88 -71.72
N ASP A 156 12.81 -24.87 -72.53
CA ASP A 156 12.06 -24.42 -73.70
C ASP A 156 13.03 -24.09 -74.86
N GLN A 157 12.52 -23.58 -75.98
CA GLN A 157 13.34 -23.23 -77.14
C GLN A 157 14.42 -22.16 -76.86
N LYS A 158 14.28 -21.36 -75.78
CA LYS A 158 15.16 -20.21 -75.47
C LYS A 158 16.02 -20.42 -74.22
N ARG A 159 15.60 -21.27 -73.28
CA ARG A 159 16.17 -21.38 -71.93
C ARG A 159 16.60 -22.82 -71.65
N LYS A 160 17.80 -22.98 -71.08
CA LYS A 160 18.31 -24.25 -70.57
C LYS A 160 18.45 -24.19 -69.05
N THR A 161 18.17 -25.29 -68.38
CA THR A 161 18.27 -25.43 -66.93
C THR A 161 18.89 -26.78 -66.58
N CYS A 162 19.36 -26.92 -65.34
CA CYS A 162 19.92 -28.18 -64.89
C CYS A 162 18.85 -29.27 -64.82
N GLU A 163 19.18 -30.46 -65.31
CA GLU A 163 18.37 -31.66 -65.14
C GLU A 163 18.40 -32.08 -63.67
N ILE A 164 17.22 -32.31 -63.10
CA ILE A 164 17.03 -32.68 -61.70
C ILE A 164 16.24 -33.99 -61.59
N PHE A 165 16.52 -34.76 -60.54
CA PHE A 165 15.63 -35.83 -60.07
C PHE A 165 14.66 -35.26 -59.05
N ALA A 166 13.38 -35.20 -59.43
CA ALA A 166 12.32 -34.54 -58.67
C ALA A 166 10.93 -35.12 -58.99
N TRP A 167 9.91 -34.54 -58.38
CA TRP A 167 8.53 -34.70 -58.82
C TRP A 167 8.29 -33.84 -60.07
N CYS A 168 8.22 -34.51 -61.22
CA CYS A 168 8.22 -33.88 -62.53
C CYS A 168 6.84 -34.01 -63.21
N PRO A 169 6.34 -32.95 -63.86
CA PRO A 169 7.02 -31.68 -64.13
C PRO A 169 7.22 -30.84 -62.86
N ALA A 170 8.38 -30.19 -62.74
CA ALA A 170 8.68 -29.32 -61.61
C ALA A 170 7.66 -28.18 -61.54
N GLU A 171 7.28 -27.76 -60.33
CA GLU A 171 6.31 -26.69 -60.10
C GLU A 171 6.75 -25.41 -60.83
N GLU A 172 5.93 -24.94 -61.77
CA GLU A 172 6.18 -23.68 -62.44
C GLU A 172 6.04 -22.52 -61.44
N GLY A 173 6.98 -21.57 -61.47
CA GLY A 173 6.90 -20.32 -60.70
C GLY A 173 5.87 -19.34 -61.25
N LYS A 174 4.63 -19.80 -61.48
CA LYS A 174 3.51 -18.96 -61.89
C LYS A 174 3.09 -18.03 -60.75
N GLU A 175 2.73 -16.81 -61.12
CA GLU A 175 2.02 -15.92 -60.21
C GLU A 175 0.63 -16.47 -59.91
N ALA A 176 0.08 -16.12 -58.76
CA ALA A 176 -1.28 -16.51 -58.41
C ALA A 176 -2.27 -15.91 -59.43
N PRO A 177 -3.28 -16.68 -59.90
CA PRO A 177 -4.27 -16.17 -60.85
C PRO A 177 -4.93 -14.87 -60.38
N ARG A 178 -5.10 -13.91 -61.29
CA ARG A 178 -5.80 -12.64 -61.06
C ARG A 178 -6.96 -12.53 -62.06
N PRO A 179 -8.23 -12.47 -61.61
CA PRO A 179 -8.71 -12.50 -60.23
C PRO A 179 -8.53 -13.88 -59.57
N ALA A 180 -8.70 -13.94 -58.24
CA ALA A 180 -8.66 -15.19 -57.50
C ALA A 180 -9.73 -16.18 -58.00
N LEU A 181 -9.34 -17.45 -58.19
CA LEU A 181 -10.22 -18.48 -58.76
C LEU A 181 -11.49 -18.71 -57.91
N LEU A 182 -11.36 -18.70 -56.58
CA LEU A 182 -12.46 -18.89 -55.62
C LEU A 182 -12.92 -17.56 -55.01
N ARG A 183 -13.06 -16.51 -55.83
CA ARG A 183 -13.57 -15.19 -55.36
C ARG A 183 -14.95 -15.26 -54.69
N SER A 184 -15.76 -16.26 -55.06
CA SER A 184 -17.07 -16.53 -54.45
C SER A 184 -16.97 -16.92 -52.97
N ALA A 185 -15.77 -17.23 -52.45
CA ALA A 185 -15.53 -17.44 -51.03
C ALA A 185 -15.93 -16.23 -50.16
N GLU A 186 -16.02 -15.03 -50.74
CA GLU A 186 -16.57 -13.84 -50.07
C GLU A 186 -17.98 -14.09 -49.51
N ASN A 187 -18.78 -14.92 -50.20
CA ASN A 187 -20.15 -15.25 -49.83
C ASN A 187 -20.28 -16.47 -48.93
N PHE A 188 -19.15 -17.10 -48.56
CA PHE A 188 -19.19 -18.23 -47.65
C PHE A 188 -19.53 -17.75 -46.25
N THR A 189 -20.13 -18.64 -45.46
CA THR A 189 -20.47 -18.38 -44.07
C THR A 189 -19.69 -19.29 -43.15
N VAL A 190 -19.31 -18.79 -41.98
CA VAL A 190 -18.71 -19.58 -40.91
C VAL A 190 -19.61 -19.53 -39.68
N LEU A 191 -20.00 -20.71 -39.18
CA LEU A 191 -20.60 -20.86 -37.86
C LEU A 191 -19.48 -21.03 -36.83
N ILE A 192 -19.38 -20.09 -35.88
CA ILE A 192 -18.43 -20.17 -34.77
C ILE A 192 -19.18 -20.62 -33.52
N LYS A 193 -18.90 -21.83 -33.05
CA LYS A 193 -19.39 -22.32 -31.76
C LYS A 193 -18.31 -22.03 -30.73
N ASN A 194 -18.61 -21.16 -29.77
CA ASN A 194 -17.71 -20.85 -28.67
C ASN A 194 -18.39 -21.15 -27.34
N ASN A 195 -17.76 -22.01 -26.55
CA ASN A 195 -18.14 -22.30 -25.17
C ASN A 195 -17.10 -21.68 -24.25
N ILE A 196 -17.54 -21.02 -23.19
CA ILE A 196 -16.68 -20.49 -22.14
C ILE A 196 -17.05 -21.09 -20.79
N ASP A 197 -16.06 -21.19 -19.92
CA ASP A 197 -16.21 -21.72 -18.58
C ASP A 197 -15.43 -20.88 -17.56
N PHE A 198 -16.06 -20.66 -16.40
CA PHE A 198 -15.48 -20.05 -15.21
C PHE A 198 -15.54 -21.08 -14.07
N PRO A 199 -14.54 -21.98 -13.97
CA PRO A 199 -14.55 -23.10 -13.02
C PRO A 199 -14.72 -22.66 -11.56
N GLY A 200 -14.06 -21.57 -11.16
CA GLY A 200 -14.16 -21.01 -9.81
C GLY A 200 -15.56 -20.50 -9.44
N HIS A 201 -16.40 -20.22 -10.44
CA HIS A 201 -17.80 -19.81 -10.25
C HIS A 201 -18.83 -20.89 -10.59
N ASN A 202 -18.39 -22.07 -11.04
CA ASN A 202 -19.23 -23.15 -11.58
C ASN A 202 -20.24 -22.64 -12.62
N TYR A 203 -19.75 -21.82 -13.56
CA TYR A 203 -20.58 -21.17 -14.57
C TYR A 203 -20.00 -21.39 -15.97
N THR A 204 -20.78 -22.07 -16.81
CA THR A 204 -20.49 -22.23 -18.24
C THR A 204 -21.56 -21.55 -19.08
N THR A 205 -21.16 -20.98 -20.22
CA THR A 205 -22.08 -20.46 -21.21
C THR A 205 -21.50 -20.62 -22.61
N ARG A 206 -22.28 -20.27 -23.63
CA ARG A 206 -21.91 -20.35 -25.04
C ARG A 206 -22.49 -19.18 -25.81
N ASN A 207 -21.88 -18.86 -26.95
CA ASN A 207 -22.38 -17.78 -27.82
C ASN A 207 -23.70 -18.12 -28.53
N ILE A 208 -24.13 -19.39 -28.51
CA ILE A 208 -25.38 -19.82 -29.13
C ILE A 208 -26.49 -19.85 -28.08
N LEU A 209 -27.35 -18.82 -28.09
CA LEU A 209 -28.51 -18.71 -27.22
C LEU A 209 -29.56 -19.79 -27.55
N PRO A 210 -30.27 -20.34 -26.55
CA PRO A 210 -31.41 -21.22 -26.78
C PRO A 210 -32.48 -20.49 -27.63
N GLY A 211 -32.98 -21.14 -28.69
CA GLY A 211 -34.03 -20.59 -29.57
C GLY A 211 -33.51 -19.68 -30.70
N MET A 212 -32.20 -19.58 -30.89
CA MET A 212 -31.62 -18.78 -31.97
C MET A 212 -31.99 -19.32 -33.35
N ASN A 213 -32.35 -18.41 -34.26
CA ASN A 213 -32.68 -18.76 -35.64
C ASN A 213 -31.43 -19.21 -36.42
N ILE A 214 -31.53 -20.35 -37.11
CA ILE A 214 -30.42 -20.97 -37.85
C ILE A 214 -30.06 -20.14 -39.11
N SER A 215 -30.97 -19.30 -39.60
CA SER A 215 -30.76 -18.44 -40.77
C SER A 215 -30.23 -17.04 -40.45
N CYS A 216 -29.83 -16.75 -39.20
CA CYS A 216 -29.30 -15.44 -38.87
C CYS A 216 -27.95 -15.18 -39.57
N THR A 217 -27.62 -13.90 -39.75
CA THR A 217 -26.27 -13.45 -40.13
C THR A 217 -25.84 -12.37 -39.16
N PHE A 218 -24.59 -12.43 -38.71
CA PHE A 218 -24.00 -11.46 -37.81
C PHE A 218 -24.05 -10.06 -38.42
N HIS A 219 -24.51 -9.10 -37.62
CA HIS A 219 -24.36 -7.68 -37.91
C HIS A 219 -24.16 -6.96 -36.59
N LYS A 220 -23.15 -6.10 -36.50
CA LYS A 220 -22.72 -5.47 -35.25
C LYS A 220 -23.84 -4.72 -34.51
N THR A 221 -24.75 -4.10 -35.27
CA THR A 221 -25.89 -3.34 -34.74
C THR A 221 -27.19 -4.15 -34.68
N TRP A 222 -27.57 -4.82 -35.78
CA TRP A 222 -28.88 -5.47 -35.90
C TRP A 222 -28.93 -6.86 -35.26
N ASN A 223 -27.88 -7.67 -35.43
CA ASN A 223 -27.83 -9.06 -34.97
C ASN A 223 -26.47 -9.41 -34.32
N PRO A 224 -26.06 -8.72 -33.23
CA PRO A 224 -24.73 -8.89 -32.63
C PRO A 224 -24.52 -10.26 -31.97
N GLN A 225 -25.61 -10.98 -31.67
CA GLN A 225 -25.56 -12.30 -31.03
C GLN A 225 -25.49 -13.46 -32.02
N CYS A 226 -25.60 -13.20 -33.33
CA CYS A 226 -25.59 -14.28 -34.31
C CYS A 226 -24.15 -14.83 -34.50
N PRO A 227 -23.93 -16.14 -34.38
CA PRO A 227 -22.62 -16.79 -34.50
C PRO A 227 -22.28 -17.19 -35.95
N ILE A 228 -23.05 -16.73 -36.93
CA ILE A 228 -22.87 -17.03 -38.36
C ILE A 228 -22.38 -15.78 -39.06
N PHE A 229 -21.16 -15.83 -39.57
CA PHE A 229 -20.48 -14.68 -40.18
C PHE A 229 -20.27 -14.96 -41.67
N ARG A 230 -20.64 -14.02 -42.54
CA ARG A 230 -20.22 -14.05 -43.94
C ARG A 230 -18.77 -13.57 -44.04
N LEU A 231 -17.95 -14.26 -44.82
CA LEU A 231 -16.51 -13.97 -44.86
C LEU A 231 -16.22 -12.57 -45.41
N GLY A 232 -16.96 -12.10 -46.42
CA GLY A 232 -16.83 -10.73 -46.93
C GLY A 232 -17.13 -9.66 -45.88
N ASP A 233 -18.18 -9.85 -45.08
CA ASP A 233 -18.61 -8.89 -44.05
C ASP A 233 -17.54 -8.71 -42.95
N ILE A 234 -16.77 -9.76 -42.63
CA ILE A 234 -15.63 -9.69 -41.70
C ILE A 234 -14.56 -8.69 -42.19
N PHE A 235 -14.27 -8.70 -43.49
CA PHE A 235 -13.29 -7.79 -44.10
C PHE A 235 -13.85 -6.37 -44.24
N GLN A 236 -15.16 -6.27 -44.54
CA GLN A 236 -15.84 -4.98 -44.66
C GLN A 236 -15.84 -4.21 -43.32
N GLU A 237 -16.00 -4.89 -42.18
CA GLU A 237 -15.97 -4.27 -40.83
C GLU A 237 -14.63 -3.57 -40.50
N ILE A 238 -13.52 -3.99 -41.11
CA ILE A 238 -12.20 -3.37 -40.93
C ILE A 238 -11.78 -2.48 -42.11
N GLY A 239 -12.64 -2.31 -43.12
CA GLY A 239 -12.35 -1.50 -44.31
C GLY A 239 -11.37 -2.15 -45.29
N GLU A 240 -11.20 -3.48 -45.27
CA GLU A 240 -10.39 -4.22 -46.23
C GLU A 240 -11.27 -4.87 -47.32
N ASN A 241 -10.70 -5.05 -48.52
CA ASN A 241 -11.41 -5.68 -49.64
C ASN A 241 -11.06 -7.17 -49.73
N PHE A 242 -12.06 -8.04 -49.56
CA PHE A 242 -11.87 -9.50 -49.65
C PHE A 242 -11.25 -9.92 -50.99
N THR A 243 -11.63 -9.27 -52.09
CA THR A 243 -11.16 -9.62 -53.44
C THR A 243 -9.64 -9.43 -53.60
N GLU A 244 -9.06 -8.43 -52.95
CA GLU A 244 -7.62 -8.17 -52.99
C GLU A 244 -6.85 -9.22 -52.18
N VAL A 245 -7.32 -9.48 -50.96
CA VAL A 245 -6.71 -10.49 -50.07
C VAL A 245 -6.87 -11.90 -50.64
N ALA A 246 -7.95 -12.17 -51.37
CA ALA A 246 -8.22 -13.47 -51.98
C ALA A 246 -7.14 -13.90 -52.99
N VAL A 247 -6.39 -12.97 -53.61
CA VAL A 247 -5.38 -13.32 -54.63
C VAL A 247 -4.17 -14.00 -54.01
N GLN A 248 -3.61 -13.43 -52.94
CA GLN A 248 -2.37 -13.89 -52.29
C GLN A 248 -2.59 -14.54 -50.93
N GLY A 249 -3.79 -14.43 -50.37
CA GLY A 249 -4.12 -14.86 -49.02
C GLY A 249 -3.76 -13.81 -47.96
N GLY A 250 -4.07 -14.13 -46.72
CA GLY A 250 -3.80 -13.28 -45.55
C GLY A 250 -4.17 -13.98 -44.25
N ILE A 251 -4.02 -13.28 -43.12
CA ILE A 251 -4.36 -13.80 -41.79
C ILE A 251 -5.34 -12.83 -41.13
N MET A 252 -6.51 -13.34 -40.75
CA MET A 252 -7.59 -12.57 -40.14
C MET A 252 -7.82 -13.05 -38.70
N GLY A 253 -7.79 -12.14 -37.73
CA GLY A 253 -8.16 -12.38 -36.35
C GLY A 253 -9.65 -12.11 -36.12
N ILE A 254 -10.36 -13.09 -35.56
CA ILE A 254 -11.73 -12.94 -35.05
C ILE A 254 -11.63 -12.96 -33.52
N GLU A 255 -11.81 -11.80 -32.91
CA GLU A 255 -11.72 -11.60 -31.47
C GLU A 255 -13.11 -11.76 -30.84
N ILE A 256 -13.22 -12.59 -29.81
CA ILE A 256 -14.44 -12.83 -29.03
C ILE A 256 -14.18 -12.43 -27.59
N TYR A 257 -14.65 -11.24 -27.21
CA TYR A 257 -14.48 -10.70 -25.88
C TYR A 257 -15.69 -11.01 -24.98
N TRP A 258 -15.41 -11.58 -23.81
CA TRP A 258 -16.42 -11.90 -22.79
C TRP A 258 -16.16 -11.10 -21.50
N ASP A 259 -16.93 -10.04 -21.29
CA ASP A 259 -16.98 -9.33 -20.00
C ASP A 259 -18.25 -9.74 -19.26
N CYS A 260 -18.12 -10.70 -18.35
CA CYS A 260 -19.24 -11.37 -17.72
C CYS A 260 -19.43 -10.91 -16.28
N ASN A 261 -20.57 -10.26 -16.02
CA ASN A 261 -21.09 -10.08 -14.67
C ASN A 261 -21.99 -11.27 -14.30
N LEU A 262 -21.57 -12.05 -13.31
CA LEU A 262 -22.26 -13.26 -12.85
C LEU A 262 -23.12 -13.03 -11.60
N ASP A 263 -23.24 -11.79 -11.14
CA ASP A 263 -24.15 -11.44 -10.03
C ASP A 263 -25.61 -11.60 -10.44
N SER A 264 -26.44 -12.09 -9.53
CA SER A 264 -27.87 -12.32 -9.79
C SER A 264 -28.62 -11.03 -10.12
N TRP A 265 -28.29 -9.90 -9.49
CA TRP A 265 -28.98 -8.62 -9.70
C TRP A 265 -28.53 -7.86 -10.96
N SER A 266 -27.43 -8.25 -11.57
CA SER A 266 -26.87 -7.56 -12.75
C SER A 266 -26.22 -8.55 -13.72
N HIS A 267 -26.84 -9.72 -13.90
CA HIS A 267 -26.32 -10.78 -14.76
C HIS A 267 -26.22 -10.28 -16.21
N ARG A 268 -25.00 -10.32 -16.76
CA ARG A 268 -24.74 -9.97 -18.16
C ARG A 268 -23.50 -10.71 -18.61
N CYS A 269 -23.67 -11.66 -19.52
CA CYS A 269 -22.56 -12.43 -20.09
C CYS A 269 -22.87 -12.73 -21.55
N GLN A 270 -22.42 -11.84 -22.44
CA GLN A 270 -22.63 -11.93 -23.89
C GLN A 270 -21.30 -11.64 -24.61
N PRO A 271 -21.01 -12.33 -25.72
CA PRO A 271 -19.79 -12.10 -26.48
C PRO A 271 -19.87 -10.77 -27.23
N LYS A 272 -18.72 -10.12 -27.39
CA LYS A 272 -18.51 -9.01 -28.31
C LYS A 272 -17.49 -9.43 -29.35
N TYR A 273 -17.83 -9.26 -30.63
CA TYR A 273 -16.98 -9.63 -31.74
C TYR A 273 -16.23 -8.41 -32.29
N SER A 274 -14.93 -8.56 -32.48
CA SER A 274 -14.08 -7.63 -33.23
C SER A 274 -13.25 -8.39 -34.25
N PHE A 275 -12.79 -7.69 -35.28
CA PHE A 275 -12.03 -8.26 -36.39
C PHE A 275 -10.77 -7.45 -36.60
N ARG A 276 -9.67 -8.11 -36.96
CA ARG A 276 -8.39 -7.46 -37.17
C ARG A 276 -7.52 -8.27 -38.14
N ARG A 277 -6.93 -7.61 -39.14
CA ARG A 277 -5.90 -8.25 -39.98
C ARG A 277 -4.61 -8.44 -39.18
N LEU A 278 -4.07 -9.66 -39.18
CA LEU A 278 -2.90 -10.06 -38.38
C LEU A 278 -1.60 -10.11 -39.20
N ASP A 279 -1.69 -10.29 -40.51
CA ASP A 279 -0.55 -10.13 -41.42
C ASP A 279 -0.31 -8.65 -41.72
N ASP A 280 0.96 -8.26 -41.85
CA ASP A 280 1.33 -6.89 -42.19
C ASP A 280 1.14 -6.66 -43.70
N LYS A 281 0.28 -5.69 -44.03
CA LYS A 281 -0.02 -5.28 -45.40
C LYS A 281 1.15 -4.54 -46.05
N TYR A 282 2.01 -3.88 -45.27
CA TYR A 282 2.94 -2.87 -45.76
C TYR A 282 4.41 -3.28 -45.72
N THR A 283 4.80 -4.32 -44.96
CA THR A 283 6.20 -4.75 -44.95
C THR A 283 6.57 -5.45 -46.24
N ASN A 284 7.39 -4.76 -47.05
CA ASN A 284 8.05 -5.26 -48.26
C ASN A 284 7.16 -6.24 -49.05
N GLU A 285 6.10 -5.73 -49.71
CA GLU A 285 5.30 -6.47 -50.69
C GLU A 285 6.16 -7.29 -51.67
N SER A 286 7.41 -6.86 -51.88
CA SER A 286 8.42 -7.47 -52.72
C SER A 286 8.98 -8.81 -52.20
N LEU A 287 8.90 -9.13 -50.91
CA LEU A 287 9.57 -10.31 -50.35
C LEU A 287 8.61 -11.48 -50.09
N PHE A 288 7.50 -11.27 -49.36
CA PHE A 288 6.59 -12.36 -48.99
C PHE A 288 5.12 -11.91 -48.86
N PRO A 289 4.43 -11.61 -49.96
CA PRO A 289 3.05 -11.12 -49.87
C PRO A 289 2.06 -12.26 -49.61
N GLY A 290 1.15 -12.02 -48.65
CA GLY A 290 -0.01 -12.87 -48.35
C GLY A 290 0.30 -14.17 -47.59
N TYR A 291 -0.59 -15.16 -47.71
CA TYR A 291 -0.49 -16.45 -47.02
C TYR A 291 -0.78 -17.61 -47.97
N ASN A 292 0.22 -18.49 -48.14
CA ASN A 292 0.11 -19.67 -49.00
C ASN A 292 0.88 -20.86 -48.43
N PHE A 293 0.45 -22.06 -48.81
CA PHE A 293 1.16 -23.30 -48.51
C PHE A 293 0.95 -24.33 -49.62
N ARG A 294 1.72 -25.41 -49.57
CA ARG A 294 1.65 -26.49 -50.57
C ARG A 294 1.24 -27.80 -49.90
N TYR A 295 0.35 -28.52 -50.55
CA TYR A 295 0.01 -29.90 -50.18
C TYR A 295 -0.10 -30.73 -51.46
N ALA A 296 -0.08 -32.05 -51.34
CA ALA A 296 -0.17 -32.94 -52.49
C ALA A 296 -1.24 -34.02 -52.28
N LYS A 297 -1.99 -34.30 -53.35
CA LYS A 297 -2.92 -35.45 -53.43
C LYS A 297 -2.19 -36.59 -54.16
N TYR A 298 -1.83 -37.65 -53.44
CA TYR A 298 -1.11 -38.80 -53.97
C TYR A 298 -2.08 -39.84 -54.55
N TYR A 299 -1.73 -40.43 -55.68
CA TYR A 299 -2.48 -41.48 -56.35
C TYR A 299 -1.54 -42.44 -57.09
N LYS A 300 -2.03 -43.60 -57.53
CA LYS A 300 -1.25 -44.56 -58.31
C LYS A 300 -1.89 -44.77 -59.67
N GLU A 301 -1.08 -44.73 -60.73
CA GLU A 301 -1.51 -44.98 -62.10
C GLU A 301 -0.52 -45.97 -62.73
N ASN A 302 -1.00 -47.11 -63.23
CA ASN A 302 -0.16 -48.18 -63.80
C ASN A 302 0.99 -48.64 -62.87
N GLY A 303 0.73 -48.69 -61.56
CA GLY A 303 1.73 -49.08 -60.55
C GLY A 303 2.75 -48.00 -60.20
N MET A 304 2.79 -46.88 -60.94
CA MET A 304 3.65 -45.73 -60.66
C MET A 304 2.94 -44.76 -59.71
N GLU A 305 3.67 -44.28 -58.71
CA GLU A 305 3.18 -43.25 -57.79
C GLU A 305 3.18 -41.89 -58.49
N LYS A 306 2.01 -41.26 -58.52
CA LYS A 306 1.82 -39.91 -59.03
C LYS A 306 1.25 -39.02 -57.94
N ARG A 307 1.42 -37.72 -58.09
CA ARG A 307 0.77 -36.74 -57.21
C ARG A 307 0.28 -35.53 -57.99
N THR A 308 -0.75 -34.91 -57.45
CA THR A 308 -1.16 -33.57 -57.82
C THR A 308 -0.68 -32.63 -56.74
N LEU A 309 0.27 -31.76 -57.07
CA LEU A 309 0.73 -30.70 -56.17
C LEU A 309 -0.22 -29.51 -56.25
N ILE A 310 -0.66 -29.01 -55.11
CA ILE A 310 -1.54 -27.84 -55.01
C ILE A 310 -0.85 -26.81 -54.13
N LYS A 311 -0.57 -25.64 -54.70
CA LYS A 311 -0.19 -24.44 -53.95
C LYS A 311 -1.46 -23.65 -53.66
N ALA A 312 -1.93 -23.70 -52.42
CA ALA A 312 -3.14 -23.02 -51.98
C ALA A 312 -2.80 -21.64 -51.42
N PHE A 313 -3.51 -20.62 -51.89
CA PHE A 313 -3.55 -19.29 -51.30
C PHE A 313 -4.92 -19.12 -50.65
N GLY A 314 -4.95 -18.43 -49.51
CA GLY A 314 -6.20 -18.29 -48.79
C GLY A 314 -6.07 -17.49 -47.53
N VAL A 315 -7.19 -17.36 -46.83
CA VAL A 315 -7.26 -16.64 -45.58
C VAL A 315 -7.24 -17.63 -44.44
N ARG A 316 -6.28 -17.47 -43.52
CA ARG A 316 -6.30 -18.16 -42.22
C ARG A 316 -7.04 -17.27 -41.21
N PHE A 317 -8.11 -17.79 -40.64
CA PHE A 317 -8.88 -17.11 -39.61
C PHE A 317 -8.50 -17.66 -38.24
N ASP A 318 -7.92 -16.82 -37.38
CA ASP A 318 -7.53 -17.17 -36.02
C ASP A 318 -8.60 -16.64 -35.05
N ILE A 319 -9.19 -17.53 -34.23
CA ILE A 319 -10.23 -17.17 -33.27
C ILE A 319 -9.60 -16.94 -31.90
N LEU A 320 -9.60 -15.69 -31.48
CA LEU A 320 -8.99 -15.22 -30.24
C LEU A 320 -10.10 -14.99 -29.22
N VAL A 321 -10.19 -15.86 -28.20
CA VAL A 321 -11.21 -15.73 -27.15
C VAL A 321 -10.56 -15.30 -25.85
N PHE A 322 -11.02 -14.19 -25.29
CA PHE A 322 -10.49 -13.63 -24.05
C PHE A 322 -11.60 -12.93 -23.26
N GLY A 323 -11.42 -12.79 -21.95
CA GLY A 323 -12.44 -12.22 -21.11
C GLY A 323 -12.32 -12.61 -19.65
N THR A 324 -13.14 -11.97 -18.84
CA THR A 324 -13.16 -12.11 -17.38
C THR A 324 -14.59 -12.27 -16.90
N GLY A 325 -14.80 -13.19 -15.96
CA GLY A 325 -16.04 -13.36 -15.22
C GLY A 325 -15.85 -12.81 -13.81
N GLY A 326 -16.82 -12.07 -13.31
CA GLY A 326 -16.83 -11.57 -11.93
C GLY A 326 -18.12 -11.96 -11.22
N LYS A 327 -18.00 -12.49 -10.00
CA LYS A 327 -19.12 -12.81 -9.12
C LYS A 327 -18.87 -12.28 -7.72
N PHE A 328 -19.90 -11.77 -7.05
CA PHE A 328 -19.85 -11.29 -5.67
C PHE A 328 -19.18 -12.31 -4.75
N ASP A 329 -18.18 -11.84 -4.00
CA ASP A 329 -17.48 -12.61 -2.98
C ASP A 329 -17.35 -11.76 -1.72
N ILE A 330 -17.91 -12.26 -0.62
CA ILE A 330 -17.88 -11.56 0.68
C ILE A 330 -16.45 -11.33 1.18
N ILE A 331 -15.53 -12.26 0.89
CA ILE A 331 -14.12 -12.13 1.28
C ILE A 331 -13.51 -10.94 0.57
N GLN A 332 -13.76 -10.81 -0.73
CA GLN A 332 -13.24 -9.70 -1.53
C GLN A 332 -13.80 -8.36 -1.04
N LEU A 333 -15.10 -8.30 -0.70
CA LEU A 333 -15.71 -7.11 -0.11
C LEU A 333 -15.07 -6.73 1.24
N VAL A 334 -14.88 -7.69 2.14
CA VAL A 334 -14.27 -7.45 3.46
C VAL A 334 -12.83 -6.98 3.33
N VAL A 335 -12.04 -7.59 2.44
CA VAL A 335 -10.65 -7.17 2.17
C VAL A 335 -10.62 -5.75 1.61
N TYR A 336 -11.55 -5.41 0.72
CA TYR A 336 -11.66 -4.05 0.19
C TYR A 336 -12.05 -3.02 1.27
N ILE A 337 -13.02 -3.33 2.12
CA ILE A 337 -13.40 -2.45 3.25
C ILE A 337 -12.21 -2.29 4.21
N GLY A 338 -11.55 -3.39 4.58
CA GLY A 338 -10.41 -3.37 5.50
C GLY A 338 -9.24 -2.53 4.99
N SER A 339 -8.89 -2.69 3.70
CA SER A 339 -7.84 -1.87 3.08
C SER A 339 -8.21 -0.40 2.98
N THR A 340 -9.48 -0.08 2.69
CA THR A 340 -9.94 1.30 2.51
C THR A 340 -10.13 2.09 3.80
N LEU A 341 -10.41 1.41 4.93
CA LEU A 341 -10.51 2.07 6.24
C LEU A 341 -9.24 2.84 6.63
N SER A 342 -8.07 2.38 6.18
CA SER A 342 -6.79 3.05 6.42
C SER A 342 -6.72 4.47 5.83
N TYR A 343 -7.39 4.73 4.70
CA TYR A 343 -7.39 6.04 4.05
C TYR A 343 -8.08 7.12 4.90
N PHE A 344 -9.05 6.75 5.75
CA PHE A 344 -9.68 7.71 6.66
C PHE A 344 -8.72 8.23 7.73
N GLY A 345 -7.65 7.49 8.02
CA GLY A 345 -6.55 7.91 8.91
C GLY A 345 -5.63 8.97 8.27
N LEU A 346 -5.57 9.07 6.94
CA LEU A 346 -4.81 10.14 6.29
C LEU A 346 -5.40 11.52 6.59
N ALA A 347 -6.72 11.62 6.81
CA ALA A 347 -7.35 12.87 7.17
C ALA A 347 -6.79 13.45 8.48
N THR A 348 -6.51 12.61 9.48
CA THR A 348 -5.90 13.08 10.74
C THR A 348 -4.47 13.55 10.54
N VAL A 349 -3.69 12.83 9.71
CA VAL A 349 -2.31 13.24 9.37
C VAL A 349 -2.31 14.58 8.61
N CYS A 350 -3.21 14.76 7.64
CA CYS A 350 -3.33 16.02 6.91
C CYS A 350 -3.70 17.19 7.83
N ILE A 351 -4.65 16.99 8.75
CA ILE A 351 -5.04 18.03 9.72
C ILE A 351 -3.87 18.36 10.67
N ASP A 352 -3.15 17.36 11.15
CA ASP A 352 -1.97 17.56 11.99
C ASP A 352 -0.86 18.33 11.24
N LEU A 353 -0.64 18.01 9.96
CA LEU A 353 0.28 18.73 9.09
C LEU A 353 -0.16 20.19 8.87
N ILE A 354 -1.45 20.43 8.64
CA ILE A 354 -2.02 21.78 8.51
C ILE A 354 -1.73 22.57 9.79
N ILE A 355 -2.07 22.02 10.96
CA ILE A 355 -1.83 22.69 12.25
C ILE A 355 -0.33 22.99 12.45
N ASN A 356 0.56 22.03 12.16
CA ASN A 356 2.01 22.19 12.35
C ASN A 356 2.67 23.15 11.35
N THR A 357 2.25 23.15 10.08
CA THR A 357 2.82 24.01 9.02
C THR A 357 2.46 25.47 9.24
N TYR A 358 1.21 25.77 9.62
CA TYR A 358 0.81 27.12 10.00
C TYR A 358 1.55 27.63 11.25
N ALA A 359 1.96 26.74 12.17
CA ALA A 359 2.75 27.09 13.35
C ALA A 359 4.21 27.44 13.03
N SER A 360 4.85 26.70 12.12
CA SER A 360 6.30 26.80 11.91
C SER A 360 6.72 27.93 10.97
N THR A 361 5.89 28.30 9.99
CA THR A 361 6.29 29.26 8.94
C THR A 361 6.04 30.71 9.34
N CYS A 362 4.99 31.00 10.11
CA CYS A 362 4.68 32.38 10.55
C CYS A 362 5.36 32.78 11.86
N CYS A 363 5.57 31.85 12.81
CA CYS A 363 5.94 32.23 14.17
C CYS A 363 7.47 32.30 14.43
N ARG A 364 8.33 31.92 13.47
CA ARG A 364 9.80 31.90 13.66
C ARG A 364 10.55 33.16 13.21
N SER A 365 9.88 34.14 12.59
CA SER A 365 10.50 35.43 12.29
C SER A 365 10.30 36.41 13.45
N ARG A 366 11.41 36.83 14.08
CA ARG A 366 11.48 37.69 15.29
C ARG A 366 11.00 39.15 15.09
N VAL A 367 10.30 39.45 14.01
CA VAL A 367 10.30 40.82 13.45
C VAL A 367 9.04 41.64 13.78
N TYR A 368 7.90 41.05 14.15
CA TYR A 368 6.69 41.87 14.39
C TYR A 368 5.81 41.40 15.57
N PRO A 369 5.92 42.06 16.74
CA PRO A 369 5.03 41.86 17.90
C PRO A 369 3.60 42.38 17.71
N SER A 370 3.28 43.04 16.59
CA SER A 370 2.00 43.72 16.33
C SER A 370 1.18 43.12 15.18
N CYS A 371 1.60 41.97 14.62
CA CYS A 371 0.87 41.30 13.54
C CYS A 371 -0.38 40.61 14.10
N LYS A 372 -1.59 40.96 13.64
CA LYS A 372 -2.82 40.13 13.84
C LYS A 372 -2.63 38.67 13.41
N CYS A 373 -1.64 38.45 12.56
CA CYS A 373 -1.10 37.18 12.09
C CYS A 373 -0.58 36.26 13.21
N CYS A 374 -0.43 36.75 14.45
CA CYS A 374 0.02 35.98 15.61
C CYS A 374 -1.12 35.32 16.40
N GLU A 375 -2.39 35.71 16.20
CA GLU A 375 -3.54 35.01 16.82
C GLU A 375 -3.57 33.50 16.46
N PRO A 376 -3.31 33.09 15.20
CA PRO A 376 -3.17 31.69 14.82
C PRO A 376 -2.02 30.96 15.55
N CYS A 377 -0.94 31.65 15.92
CA CYS A 377 0.19 31.05 16.65
C CYS A 377 -0.26 30.60 18.05
N ALA A 378 -1.10 31.38 18.74
CA ALA A 378 -1.58 31.05 20.08
C ALA A 378 -2.42 29.76 20.09
N VAL A 379 -3.27 29.57 19.08
CA VAL A 379 -4.11 28.36 18.94
C VAL A 379 -3.26 27.11 18.67
N ASN A 380 -2.24 27.24 17.83
CA ASN A 380 -1.34 26.13 17.52
C ASN A 380 -0.43 25.75 18.70
N GLU A 381 0.09 26.74 19.45
CA GLU A 381 0.86 26.47 20.67
C GLU A 381 -0.03 25.83 21.74
N TYR A 382 -1.28 26.30 21.87
CA TYR A 382 -2.28 25.67 22.73
C TYR A 382 -2.53 24.21 22.33
N TYR A 383 -2.68 23.93 21.04
CA TYR A 383 -2.85 22.56 20.54
C TYR A 383 -1.63 21.69 20.88
N TYR A 384 -0.42 22.19 20.64
CA TYR A 384 0.81 21.45 20.95
C TYR A 384 0.92 21.13 22.44
N ARG A 385 0.67 22.11 23.33
CA ARG A 385 0.66 21.90 24.79
C ARG A 385 -0.42 20.93 25.28
N LYS A 386 -1.52 20.77 24.55
CA LYS A 386 -2.58 19.81 24.90
C LYS A 386 -2.34 18.41 24.33
N LYS A 387 -1.68 18.28 23.19
CA LYS A 387 -1.37 16.99 22.53
C LYS A 387 -0.10 16.35 23.06
N CYS A 388 0.92 17.15 23.35
CA CYS A 388 2.24 16.68 23.73
C CYS A 388 2.53 17.04 25.20
N GLU A 389 2.94 16.05 25.98
CA GLU A 389 3.47 16.25 27.33
C GLU A 389 4.99 16.08 27.29
N PRO A 390 5.78 17.11 27.62
CA PRO A 390 7.22 16.99 27.69
C PRO A 390 7.59 16.22 28.96
N ILE A 391 8.02 14.97 28.80
CA ILE A 391 8.54 14.17 29.90
C ILE A 391 10.02 14.50 30.03
N VAL A 392 10.42 15.06 31.18
CA VAL A 392 11.82 15.30 31.53
C VAL A 392 12.33 14.08 32.30
N GLU A 393 13.41 13.44 31.83
CA GLU A 393 14.04 12.34 32.57
C GLU A 393 14.52 12.82 33.96
N PRO A 394 14.16 12.14 35.06
CA PRO A 394 14.61 12.52 36.39
C PRO A 394 16.10 12.20 36.54
N LYS A 395 16.96 13.22 36.42
CA LYS A 395 18.38 13.06 36.74
C LYS A 395 18.52 12.95 38.27
N PRO A 396 19.16 11.89 38.81
CA PRO A 396 19.31 11.70 40.27
C PRO A 396 20.11 12.81 40.96
N THR A 397 20.79 13.65 40.17
CA THR A 397 21.51 14.83 40.62
C THR A 397 20.61 16.05 40.84
N LEU A 398 19.35 16.07 40.42
CA LEU A 398 18.48 17.21 40.68
C LEU A 398 18.07 17.28 42.15
N LYS A 399 18.14 18.48 42.76
CA LYS A 399 17.68 18.80 44.11
C LYS A 399 16.83 20.06 44.11
N TYR A 400 15.79 20.09 44.94
CA TYR A 400 14.93 21.25 45.11
C TYR A 400 15.16 21.91 46.47
N VAL A 401 15.29 23.24 46.45
CA VAL A 401 15.56 24.08 47.62
C VAL A 401 14.47 25.14 47.73
N SER A 402 13.93 25.36 48.93
CA SER A 402 12.90 26.36 49.16
C SER A 402 13.25 27.25 50.34
N PHE A 403 13.30 28.56 50.09
CA PHE A 403 13.44 29.58 51.12
C PHE A 403 12.07 30.15 51.49
N VAL A 404 11.90 30.54 52.75
CA VAL A 404 10.61 31.03 53.29
C VAL A 404 10.34 32.47 52.87
N ASP A 405 11.41 33.22 52.61
CA ASP A 405 11.41 34.61 52.17
C ASP A 405 11.34 34.78 50.63
N GLU A 406 11.25 33.68 49.88
CA GLU A 406 11.13 33.68 48.42
C GLU A 406 9.89 32.91 47.96
N PRO A 407 9.16 33.38 46.92
CA PRO A 407 7.94 32.74 46.45
C PRO A 407 8.20 31.47 45.62
N HIS A 408 9.34 31.40 44.92
CA HIS A 408 9.73 30.31 44.02
C HIS A 408 10.52 29.20 44.73
N ILE A 409 10.66 28.07 44.04
CA ILE A 409 11.51 26.94 44.44
C ILE A 409 12.76 26.97 43.53
N TRP A 410 13.93 26.71 44.09
CA TRP A 410 15.16 26.61 43.31
C TRP A 410 15.43 25.16 42.95
N MET A 411 15.61 24.90 41.66
CA MET A 411 16.11 23.62 41.16
C MET A 411 17.62 23.72 40.95
N VAL A 412 18.37 22.86 41.63
CA VAL A 412 19.83 22.86 41.67
C VAL A 412 20.35 21.49 41.26
N ASP A 413 21.32 21.45 40.34
CA ASP A 413 22.02 20.22 40.00
C ASP A 413 23.12 19.93 41.03
N GLN A 414 23.10 18.73 41.60
CA GLN A 414 24.04 18.21 42.60
C GLN A 414 25.48 18.18 42.07
N GLN A 415 25.71 18.22 40.76
CA GLN A 415 27.06 18.38 40.20
C GLN A 415 27.69 19.76 40.47
N LEU A 416 26.90 20.75 40.92
CA LEU A 416 27.39 22.08 41.29
C LEU A 416 27.86 22.19 42.77
N LEU A 417 27.85 21.10 43.55
CA LEU A 417 28.13 21.03 45.00
C LEU A 417 29.62 21.15 45.40
N GLY A 418 30.34 22.10 44.81
CA GLY A 418 31.53 22.69 45.41
C GLY A 418 31.22 23.95 46.24
N LYS A 419 29.96 24.38 46.27
CA LYS A 419 29.50 25.64 46.87
C LYS A 419 28.31 25.40 47.80
N SER A 420 28.18 26.22 48.84
CA SER A 420 27.09 26.17 49.82
C SER A 420 25.72 26.28 49.13
N LEU A 421 24.79 25.35 49.39
CA LEU A 421 23.42 25.40 48.86
C LEU A 421 22.68 26.70 49.23
N GLN A 422 23.15 27.41 50.26
CA GLN A 422 22.67 28.73 50.65
C GLN A 422 22.89 29.81 49.56
N ASP A 423 23.95 29.67 48.77
CA ASP A 423 24.44 30.71 47.83
C ASP A 423 24.35 30.29 46.35
N VAL A 424 24.00 29.03 46.06
CA VAL A 424 23.94 28.54 44.67
C VAL A 424 22.82 29.22 43.89
N LYS A 425 23.15 29.68 42.66
CA LYS A 425 22.17 30.11 41.67
C LYS A 425 21.65 28.88 40.91
N GLY A 426 20.44 28.45 41.24
CA GLY A 426 19.72 27.40 40.50
C GLY A 426 18.79 27.96 39.42
N GLN A 427 17.94 27.12 38.86
CA GLN A 427 16.82 27.54 38.01
C GLN A 427 15.59 27.83 38.89
N GLU A 428 14.95 28.98 38.70
CA GLU A 428 13.69 29.30 39.37
C GLU A 428 12.56 28.43 38.81
N VAL A 429 11.92 27.67 39.70
CA VAL A 429 10.75 26.84 39.41
C VAL A 429 9.55 27.47 40.13
N PRO A 430 8.47 27.82 39.40
CA PRO A 430 7.26 28.31 40.03
C PRO A 430 6.68 27.23 40.94
N ARG A 431 6.25 27.64 42.14
CA ARG A 431 5.59 26.74 43.08
C ARG A 431 4.28 26.24 42.45
N PRO A 432 4.01 24.93 42.40
CA PRO A 432 2.76 24.41 41.89
C PRO A 432 1.58 25.02 42.67
N GLN A 433 0.62 25.62 41.96
CA GLN A 433 -0.64 26.03 42.58
C GLN A 433 -1.46 24.76 42.81
N THR A 434 -1.65 24.38 44.07
CA THR A 434 -2.55 23.28 44.42
C THR A 434 -3.97 23.78 44.36
N ASP A 435 -4.84 23.04 43.68
CA ASP A 435 -6.28 23.19 43.84
C ASP A 435 -6.61 22.75 45.27
N PHE A 436 -7.08 23.68 46.12
CA PHE A 436 -7.37 23.43 47.55
C PHE A 436 -8.40 22.29 47.78
N LEU A 437 -9.04 21.82 46.70
CA LEU A 437 -9.95 20.69 46.71
C LEU A 437 -9.29 19.39 47.22
N GLU A 438 -8.00 19.16 46.99
CA GLU A 438 -7.32 17.95 47.50
C GLU A 438 -6.99 18.02 49.00
N LEU A 439 -6.66 19.21 49.52
CA LEU A 439 -6.37 19.45 50.94
C LEU A 439 -7.59 19.26 51.84
N SER A 440 -8.80 19.44 51.29
CA SER A 440 -10.05 19.20 52.01
C SER A 440 -10.22 17.75 52.50
N ARG A 441 -9.50 16.80 51.91
CA ARG A 441 -9.50 15.39 52.34
C ARG A 441 -8.64 15.13 53.58
N LEU A 442 -7.77 16.06 53.95
CA LEU A 442 -6.87 15.98 55.10
C LEU A 442 -7.35 16.81 56.31
N SER A 443 -8.53 17.42 56.24
CA SER A 443 -9.15 18.20 57.32
C SER A 443 -9.51 17.31 58.51
N LEU A 444 -8.50 16.93 59.28
CA LEU A 444 -8.63 16.42 60.63
C LEU A 444 -9.16 17.57 61.49
N SER A 445 -10.34 17.37 62.06
CA SER A 445 -11.11 18.31 62.86
C SER A 445 -10.27 19.16 63.83
N LEU A 446 -9.73 20.28 63.35
CA LEU A 446 -9.37 21.40 64.20
C LEU A 446 -10.68 22.10 64.55
N HIS A 447 -11.26 21.71 65.68
CA HIS A 447 -12.32 22.48 66.32
C HIS A 447 -11.78 23.87 66.66
N HIS A 448 -12.09 24.85 65.82
CA HIS A 448 -12.04 26.26 66.20
C HIS A 448 -13.45 26.84 66.08
N SER A 449 -13.88 27.50 67.15
CA SER A 449 -15.04 28.38 67.19
C SER A 449 -15.02 29.33 65.98
N PRO A 450 -16.18 29.61 65.37
CA PRO A 450 -16.22 30.38 64.13
C PRO A 450 -15.69 31.80 64.34
N PRO A 451 -15.00 32.40 63.35
CA PRO A 451 -14.46 33.74 63.48
C PRO A 451 -15.57 34.79 63.49
N ILE A 452 -15.36 35.88 64.24
CA ILE A 452 -16.22 37.07 64.24
C ILE A 452 -16.13 37.73 62.84
N PRO A 453 -17.26 38.08 62.18
CA PRO A 453 -17.21 38.69 60.84
C PRO A 453 -16.65 40.11 60.93
N GLY A 454 -15.52 40.41 60.27
CA GLY A 454 -15.01 41.79 60.18
C GLY A 454 -13.52 42.02 59.91
N GLN A 455 -12.67 40.98 59.88
CA GLN A 455 -11.24 41.15 59.57
C GLN A 455 -10.86 40.48 58.24
N PRO A 456 -10.29 41.22 57.27
CA PRO A 456 -9.65 40.61 56.11
C PRO A 456 -8.29 40.02 56.53
N GLU A 457 -8.18 38.70 56.59
CA GLU A 457 -6.89 38.01 56.76
C GLU A 457 -6.14 37.98 55.41
N GLU A 458 -5.43 39.07 55.12
CA GLU A 458 -4.43 39.09 54.04
C GLU A 458 -3.12 38.48 54.57
N MET A 459 -2.67 37.36 53.99
CA MET A 459 -1.42 36.68 54.38
C MET A 459 -0.20 37.58 54.14
N GLN A 460 0.28 38.26 55.18
CA GLN A 460 1.53 39.02 55.12
C GLN A 460 2.75 38.12 55.31
N LEU A 461 3.75 38.29 54.44
CA LEU A 461 5.08 37.69 54.56
C LEU A 461 5.67 38.08 55.93
N LEU A 462 6.22 37.11 56.68
CA LEU A 462 6.85 37.31 57.99
C LEU A 462 8.05 38.28 57.90
N GLN A 463 7.76 39.57 57.93
CA GLN A 463 8.69 40.69 57.99
C GLN A 463 8.59 41.33 59.37
N ILE A 464 9.06 40.60 60.39
CA ILE A 464 9.23 41.13 61.74
C ILE A 464 10.68 40.93 62.15
N GLU A 465 11.25 41.97 62.78
CA GLU A 465 12.67 42.21 63.03
C GLU A 465 13.43 41.03 63.68
N ALA A 466 14.74 40.99 63.38
CA ALA A 466 15.64 39.89 63.66
C ALA A 466 15.77 39.57 65.17
N VAL A 467 15.52 38.31 65.53
CA VAL A 467 15.78 37.75 66.86
C VAL A 467 17.31 37.55 67.03
N PRO A 468 17.88 37.76 68.24
CA PRO A 468 19.33 37.62 68.46
C PRO A 468 19.85 36.23 68.07
N ARG A 469 20.99 36.18 67.37
CA ARG A 469 21.68 34.92 67.03
C ARG A 469 22.05 34.16 68.30
N SER A 470 21.78 32.85 68.33
CA SER A 470 22.37 31.97 69.34
C SER A 470 23.88 31.86 69.11
N ARG A 471 24.68 31.77 70.18
CA ARG A 471 26.16 31.67 70.07
C ARG A 471 26.64 30.45 69.29
N ASP A 472 25.77 29.46 69.09
CA ASP A 472 26.10 28.18 68.42
C ASP A 472 25.65 28.13 66.95
N SER A 473 25.12 29.23 66.39
CA SER A 473 24.60 29.25 65.01
C SER A 473 25.73 29.41 63.97
N PRO A 474 25.79 28.58 62.91
CA PRO A 474 26.75 28.72 61.81
C PRO A 474 26.62 30.04 61.04
N ASP A 475 27.69 30.47 60.36
CA ASP A 475 27.74 31.75 59.63
C ASP A 475 26.69 31.88 58.51
N TRP A 476 26.34 30.76 57.86
CA TRP A 476 25.30 30.71 56.82
C TRP A 476 23.87 30.76 57.38
N CYS A 477 23.70 30.74 58.71
CA CYS A 477 22.39 30.78 59.34
C CYS A 477 21.80 32.20 59.34
N GLN A 478 20.64 32.34 58.72
CA GLN A 478 19.89 33.61 58.68
C GLN A 478 18.67 33.64 59.62
N CYS A 479 18.29 32.50 60.19
CA CYS A 479 17.12 32.40 61.08
C CYS A 479 17.44 32.28 62.58
N GLY A 480 18.72 32.17 62.95
CA GLY A 480 19.21 32.02 64.32
C GLY A 480 19.13 30.61 64.93
N ASN A 481 18.44 29.67 64.28
CA ASN A 481 18.12 28.33 64.82
C ASN A 481 18.76 27.15 64.06
N CYS A 482 19.71 27.38 63.16
CA CYS A 482 20.42 26.29 62.48
C CYS A 482 21.61 25.81 63.32
N LEU A 483 21.95 24.53 63.18
CA LEU A 483 23.12 23.91 63.82
C LEU A 483 23.98 23.23 62.73
N PRO A 484 25.30 23.10 62.95
CA PRO A 484 26.21 22.47 62.00
C PRO A 484 25.87 20.99 61.73
N SER A 485 26.21 20.49 60.54
CA SER A 485 25.96 19.10 60.17
C SER A 485 26.94 18.13 60.84
N GLN A 486 26.46 16.93 61.18
CA GLN A 486 27.27 15.81 61.68
C GLN A 486 27.82 14.92 60.55
N LEU A 487 27.56 15.25 59.28
CA LEU A 487 27.97 14.45 58.13
C LEU A 487 29.43 14.66 57.73
N PRO A 488 30.05 13.68 57.03
CA PRO A 488 31.36 13.85 56.40
C PRO A 488 31.33 15.01 55.38
N GLU A 489 32.49 15.63 55.12
CA GLU A 489 32.62 16.84 54.29
C GLU A 489 31.93 16.71 52.92
N ASN A 490 32.01 15.54 52.28
CA ASN A 490 31.39 15.27 50.97
C ASN A 490 29.86 15.33 50.95
N ARG A 491 29.19 15.30 52.11
CA ARG A 491 27.72 15.33 52.24
C ARG A 491 27.23 16.45 53.13
N ARG A 492 28.14 17.22 53.72
CA ARG A 492 27.84 18.30 54.66
C ARG A 492 26.92 19.36 54.03
N ALA A 493 27.19 19.70 52.78
CA ALA A 493 26.43 20.71 52.03
C ALA A 493 24.93 20.36 51.85
N LEU A 494 24.54 19.07 51.85
CA LEU A 494 23.13 18.67 51.81
C LEU A 494 22.37 19.01 53.10
N GLU A 495 23.10 19.25 54.18
CA GLU A 495 22.57 19.48 55.50
C GLU A 495 22.75 20.92 56.01
N GLU A 496 23.50 21.76 55.28
CA GLU A 496 23.87 23.15 55.60
C GLU A 496 23.06 24.17 54.79
N LEU A 497 21.74 24.11 54.95
CA LEU A 497 20.80 25.04 54.34
C LEU A 497 19.97 25.72 55.42
N CYS A 498 19.83 27.04 55.37
CA CYS A 498 18.92 27.79 56.24
C CYS A 498 17.53 27.87 55.61
N CYS A 499 16.47 27.97 56.43
CA CYS A 499 15.11 28.16 55.89
C CYS A 499 14.91 29.53 55.24
N ARG A 500 15.81 30.49 55.48
CA ARG A 500 15.77 31.83 54.91
C ARG A 500 17.05 32.17 54.18
N ARG A 501 16.93 33.04 53.17
CA ARG A 501 18.07 33.65 52.49
C ARG A 501 18.48 34.98 53.12
N LYS A 502 17.51 35.73 53.65
CA LYS A 502 17.71 36.97 54.41
C LYS A 502 17.40 36.78 55.91
N PRO A 503 18.05 37.55 56.80
CA PRO A 503 17.78 37.50 58.24
C PRO A 503 16.28 37.62 58.57
N GLY A 504 15.80 36.82 59.53
CA GLY A 504 14.46 36.97 60.10
C GLY A 504 13.94 35.72 60.81
N GLN A 505 12.66 35.73 61.18
CA GLN A 505 12.05 34.64 61.97
C GLN A 505 12.13 33.27 61.29
N CYS A 506 12.48 32.25 62.07
CA CYS A 506 12.62 30.88 61.60
C CYS A 506 11.25 30.23 61.33
N ILE A 507 11.12 29.41 60.29
CA ILE A 507 9.88 28.65 60.05
C ILE A 507 9.50 27.74 61.22
N THR A 508 10.49 27.27 61.98
CA THR A 508 10.25 26.37 63.12
C THR A 508 9.64 27.05 64.34
N THR A 509 9.56 28.39 64.36
CA THR A 509 8.85 29.14 65.41
C THR A 509 7.40 29.42 65.05
N SER A 510 6.96 29.09 63.83
CA SER A 510 5.56 29.26 63.41
C SER A 510 4.66 28.19 64.04
N GLU A 511 3.43 28.58 64.40
CA GLU A 511 2.42 27.62 64.89
C GLU A 511 2.10 26.54 63.85
N LEU A 512 2.08 26.91 62.57
CA LEU A 512 1.85 25.99 61.46
C LEU A 512 2.88 24.86 61.42
N PHE A 513 4.16 25.17 61.65
CA PHE A 513 5.20 24.13 61.72
C PHE A 513 4.93 23.18 62.88
N SER A 514 4.51 23.69 64.04
CA SER A 514 4.17 22.85 65.20
C SER A 514 2.99 21.92 64.90
N LYS A 515 1.93 22.44 64.29
CA LYS A 515 0.71 21.67 63.97
C LYS A 515 0.93 20.66 62.84
N ILE A 516 1.62 21.03 61.77
CA ILE A 516 1.77 20.21 60.56
C ILE A 516 2.93 19.20 60.69
N VAL A 517 4.03 19.59 61.34
CA VAL A 517 5.31 18.84 61.29
C VAL A 517 5.66 18.19 62.62
N LEU A 518 5.22 18.74 63.77
CA LEU A 518 5.61 18.25 65.09
C LEU A 518 4.49 17.57 65.89
N SER A 519 3.21 17.74 65.53
CA SER A 519 2.10 17.11 66.26
C SER A 519 2.23 15.59 66.21
N ARG A 520 2.41 14.98 67.39
CA ARG A 520 2.57 13.54 67.52
C ARG A 520 1.31 12.80 67.09
N GLU A 521 0.15 13.34 67.46
CA GLU A 521 -1.17 12.80 67.13
C GLU A 521 -1.40 12.82 65.62
N ALA A 522 -1.10 13.95 64.97
CA ALA A 522 -1.25 14.08 63.52
C ALA A 522 -0.31 13.12 62.76
N LEU A 523 0.95 13.02 63.19
CA LEU A 523 1.92 12.11 62.55
C LEU A 523 1.59 10.63 62.77
N GLN A 524 1.13 10.25 63.97
CA GLN A 524 0.66 8.89 64.23
C GLN A 524 -0.54 8.54 63.36
N LEU A 525 -1.47 9.48 63.21
CA LEU A 525 -2.63 9.28 62.37
C LEU A 525 -2.26 9.20 60.88
N LEU A 526 -1.32 10.03 60.40
CA LEU A 526 -0.79 9.92 59.04
C LEU A 526 -0.09 8.57 58.79
N LEU A 527 0.65 8.05 59.76
CA LEU A 527 1.29 6.74 59.69
C LEU A 527 0.26 5.61 59.65
N LEU A 528 -0.76 5.66 60.50
CA LEU A 528 -1.85 4.67 60.51
C LEU A 528 -2.76 4.78 59.28
N TYR A 529 -2.89 5.97 58.70
CA TYR A 529 -3.59 6.16 57.43
C TYR A 529 -2.83 5.50 56.26
N GLN A 530 -1.49 5.61 56.25
CA GLN A 530 -0.65 4.95 55.24
C GLN A 530 -0.56 3.43 55.46
N GLU A 531 -0.43 2.99 56.71
CA GLU A 531 -0.33 1.58 57.10
C GLU A 531 -1.25 1.30 58.31
N PRO A 532 -2.50 0.86 58.08
CA PRO A 532 -3.50 0.68 59.15
C PRO A 532 -3.12 -0.33 60.23
N LEU A 533 -2.25 -1.29 59.89
CA LEU A 533 -1.79 -2.36 60.79
C LEU A 533 -0.40 -2.10 61.36
N LEU A 534 0.09 -0.87 61.25
CA LEU A 534 1.41 -0.49 61.74
C LEU A 534 1.44 -0.55 63.27
N ALA A 535 2.16 -1.54 63.82
CA ALA A 535 2.48 -1.56 65.25
C ALA A 535 3.31 -0.32 65.61
N LEU A 536 2.71 0.58 66.38
CA LEU A 536 3.33 1.79 66.93
C LEU A 536 3.84 1.55 68.36
N GLU A 537 4.53 0.43 68.57
CA GLU A 537 5.10 0.03 69.86
C GLU A 537 6.63 -0.17 69.74
N GLY A 538 7.37 0.14 70.81
CA GLY A 538 8.83 -0.04 70.90
C GLY A 538 9.69 1.17 70.49
N GLU A 539 11.02 1.00 70.53
CA GLU A 539 12.01 2.05 70.26
C GLU A 539 11.91 2.65 68.84
N ALA A 540 11.25 1.97 67.91
CA ALA A 540 11.11 2.38 66.52
C ALA A 540 10.11 3.54 66.29
N ILE A 541 9.22 3.85 67.26
CA ILE A 541 8.17 4.87 67.10
C ILE A 541 8.76 6.24 66.75
N ASN A 542 9.75 6.71 67.51
CA ASN A 542 10.39 8.01 67.26
C ASN A 542 11.10 8.04 65.90
N SER A 543 11.60 6.90 65.42
CA SER A 543 12.15 6.83 64.07
C SER A 543 11.06 7.04 63.01
N LYS A 544 9.95 6.30 63.11
CA LYS A 544 8.81 6.42 62.18
C LYS A 544 8.22 7.83 62.19
N LEU A 545 7.99 8.41 63.37
CA LEU A 545 7.49 9.78 63.52
C LEU A 545 8.45 10.81 62.93
N ARG A 546 9.77 10.67 63.16
CA ARG A 546 10.79 11.56 62.56
C ARG A 546 10.77 11.52 61.03
N HIS A 547 10.70 10.33 60.43
CA HIS A 547 10.61 10.19 58.97
C HIS A 547 9.30 10.75 58.41
N CYS A 548 8.18 10.51 59.11
CA CYS A 548 6.89 11.10 58.77
C CYS A 548 6.92 12.64 58.85
N ALA A 549 7.55 13.21 59.88
CA ALA A 549 7.73 14.65 60.03
C ALA A 549 8.56 15.27 58.89
N TYR A 550 9.64 14.60 58.47
CA TYR A 550 10.42 15.05 57.31
C TYR A 550 9.58 15.08 56.03
N ARG A 551 8.80 14.02 55.77
CA ARG A 551 7.92 13.92 54.61
C ARG A 551 6.79 14.96 54.66
N SER A 552 6.23 15.20 55.85
CA SER A 552 5.18 16.20 56.07
C SER A 552 5.69 17.61 55.75
N TYR A 553 6.91 17.95 56.19
CA TYR A 553 7.55 19.21 55.84
C TYR A 553 7.81 19.34 54.32
N ALA A 554 8.35 18.29 53.70
CA ALA A 554 8.64 18.29 52.26
C ALA A 554 7.36 18.48 51.42
N THR A 555 6.30 17.74 51.77
CA THR A 555 5.00 17.85 51.10
C THR A 555 4.41 19.25 51.29
N TRP A 556 4.47 19.80 52.51
CA TRP A 556 3.98 21.14 52.80
C TRP A 556 4.70 22.24 52.01
N ARG A 557 6.01 22.11 51.78
CA ARG A 557 6.81 23.16 51.11
C ARG A 557 6.90 23.01 49.60
N PHE A 558 6.90 21.79 49.06
CA PHE A 558 7.15 21.52 47.64
C PHE A 558 5.90 21.13 46.85
N VAL A 559 4.81 20.74 47.53
CA VAL A 559 3.49 20.39 46.97
C VAL A 559 3.49 19.16 46.06
N SER A 560 4.28 19.17 44.99
CA SER A 560 4.45 18.05 44.07
C SER A 560 5.25 16.93 44.74
N GLN A 561 4.75 15.69 44.61
CA GLN A 561 5.44 14.51 45.13
C GLN A 561 6.82 14.34 44.45
N ASP A 562 6.89 14.55 43.13
CA ASP A 562 8.15 14.50 42.38
C ASP A 562 9.16 15.51 42.93
N MET A 563 8.72 16.72 43.29
CA MET A 563 9.62 17.72 43.90
C MET A 563 10.00 17.36 45.34
N ALA A 564 9.05 16.84 46.11
CA ALA A 564 9.24 16.47 47.51
C ALA A 564 10.28 15.34 47.67
N ASP A 565 10.32 14.37 46.76
CA ASP A 565 11.27 13.26 46.80
C ASP A 565 12.73 13.72 46.56
N PHE A 566 12.93 14.85 45.88
CA PHE A 566 14.25 15.47 45.67
C PHE A 566 14.50 16.72 46.54
N ALA A 567 13.65 16.98 47.56
CA ALA A 567 13.69 18.21 48.36
C ALA A 567 14.77 18.22 49.47
N ILE A 568 15.49 19.33 49.61
CA ILE A 568 16.44 19.55 50.70
C ILE A 568 15.74 20.22 51.89
N LEU A 569 15.84 19.58 53.07
CA LEU A 569 15.30 20.12 54.31
C LEU A 569 16.28 21.11 54.97
N PRO A 570 15.83 22.31 55.37
CA PRO A 570 16.66 23.24 56.12
C PRO A 570 17.14 22.66 57.45
N SER A 571 18.36 23.02 57.84
CA SER A 571 19.00 22.62 59.09
C SER A 571 18.13 22.91 60.31
N CYS A 572 17.54 24.10 60.41
CA CYS A 572 16.67 24.46 61.52
C CYS A 572 15.48 23.51 61.67
N CYS A 573 14.82 23.15 60.55
CA CYS A 573 13.71 22.21 60.53
C CYS A 573 14.15 20.82 60.96
N ARG A 574 15.25 20.34 60.36
CA ARG A 574 15.80 19.01 60.64
C ARG A 574 16.18 18.86 62.11
N TRP A 575 16.86 19.84 62.69
CA TRP A 575 17.25 19.83 64.11
C TRP A 575 16.06 19.93 65.05
N LYS A 576 15.05 20.75 64.73
CA LYS A 576 13.82 20.81 65.51
C LYS A 576 13.09 19.47 65.53
N ILE A 577 12.96 18.81 64.37
CA ILE A 577 12.35 17.47 64.26
C ILE A 577 13.18 16.42 65.03
N ARG A 578 14.52 16.45 64.92
CA ARG A 578 15.42 15.53 65.65
C ARG A 578 15.36 15.72 67.18
N LYS A 579 15.08 16.94 67.65
CA LYS A 579 14.90 17.25 69.08
C LYS A 579 13.56 16.71 69.60
N GLU A 580 12.50 16.82 68.81
CA GLU A 580 11.17 16.30 69.15
C GLU A 580 11.11 14.76 69.09
N PHE A 581 11.76 14.17 68.08
CA PHE A 581 11.77 12.73 67.83
C PHE A 581 13.21 12.19 67.80
N PRO A 582 13.86 12.06 68.98
CA PRO A 582 15.27 11.71 69.08
C PRO A 582 15.55 10.25 68.69
N LYS A 583 16.80 9.98 68.31
CA LYS A 583 17.35 8.62 68.13
C LYS A 583 18.08 8.19 69.40
N THR A 584 17.92 6.94 69.82
CA THR A 584 18.47 6.37 71.08
C THR A 584 19.97 6.58 71.29
N GLN A 585 20.77 6.68 70.22
CA GLN A 585 22.23 6.90 70.28
C GLN A 585 22.71 8.25 69.74
N GLY A 586 21.80 9.19 69.40
CA GLY A 586 22.15 10.54 68.93
C GLY A 586 22.89 10.67 67.58
N GLN A 587 23.40 9.58 67.00
CA GLN A 587 24.11 9.59 65.70
C GLN A 587 23.16 9.45 64.51
N TYR A 588 23.12 10.46 63.64
CA TYR A 588 22.31 10.48 62.42
C TYR A 588 23.19 10.22 61.18
N SER A 589 22.79 9.29 60.31
CA SER A 589 23.52 8.90 59.09
C SER A 589 23.24 9.79 57.87
N GLY A 590 22.64 10.96 58.09
CA GLY A 590 22.13 11.83 57.05
C GLY A 590 20.71 11.49 56.63
N PHE A 591 20.05 12.44 56.00
CA PHE A 591 18.70 12.27 55.49
C PHE A 591 18.72 11.57 54.13
N LYS A 592 18.02 10.45 54.01
CA LYS A 592 17.71 9.77 52.75
C LYS A 592 16.20 9.68 52.64
N TYR A 593 15.61 10.13 51.53
CA TYR A 593 14.24 9.76 51.22
C TYR A 593 14.19 8.25 50.96
N PRO A 594 13.14 7.57 51.43
CA PRO A 594 12.99 6.14 51.23
C PRO A 594 12.38 5.86 49.84
N TYR A 595 13.04 6.27 48.76
CA TYR A 595 12.84 5.77 47.39
C TYR A 595 14.14 5.89 46.58
#